data_AF-A0A3E3IAT4-F1
#
_entry.id   AF-A0A3E3IAT4-F1
#
_cell.length_a   1.000
_cell.length_b   1.000
_cell.length_c   1.000
_cell.angle_alpha   90.00
_cell.angle_beta   90.00
_cell.angle_gamma   90.00
#
_symmetry.space_group_name_H-M   'P 1'
#
loop_
_entity.id
_entity.type
_entity.pdbx_description
1 polymer ?
#
loop_
_entity_poly.entity_id
_entity_poly.type
_entity_poly.pdbx_seq_one_letter_code
_entity_poly.pdbx_strand_id
1 'polypeptide(L)'
;MLYLNSEYKYETVVINDLITGEIDSEKLQKKLESYALNGWRLHSVFTNEVGRNSGGSFTSFQGVSINAAIDQTILIFERRIKV
;
A
#
# COMPACT_ATOMS: atom_id res chain seq x y z
N MET A 1 17.01 -20.34 -30.24
CA MET A 1 16.43 -19.03 -29.91
C MET A 1 16.54 -18.88 -28.40
N LEU A 2 17.52 -18.13 -27.89
CA LEU A 2 17.72 -17.99 -26.44
C LEU A 2 16.67 -16.99 -25.93
N TYR A 3 15.80 -17.44 -25.02
CA TYR A 3 14.94 -16.56 -24.25
C TYR A 3 15.85 -15.64 -23.42
N LEU A 4 16.03 -14.38 -23.83
CA LEU A 4 16.51 -13.36 -22.90
C LEU A 4 15.39 -13.17 -21.88
N ASN A 5 15.49 -13.90 -20.76
CA ASN A 5 14.68 -13.59 -19.60
C ASN A 5 14.92 -12.11 -19.27
N SER A 6 13.88 -11.30 -19.44
CA SER A 6 13.97 -9.89 -19.17
C SER A 6 14.19 -9.72 -17.67
N GLU A 7 15.28 -9.06 -17.29
CA GLU A 7 15.56 -8.76 -15.89
C GLU A 7 14.67 -7.58 -15.45
N TYR A 8 13.96 -7.73 -14.32
CA TYR A 8 13.08 -6.70 -13.77
C TYR A 8 13.55 -6.25 -12.39
N LYS A 9 13.38 -4.96 -12.11
CA LYS A 9 13.47 -4.38 -10.77
C LYS A 9 12.05 -4.25 -10.20
N TYR A 10 11.90 -4.52 -8.91
CA TYR A 10 10.66 -4.30 -8.17
C TYR A 10 10.85 -3.26 -7.07
N GLU A 11 9.80 -2.50 -6.77
CA GLU A 11 9.77 -1.53 -5.68
C GLU A 11 8.41 -1.53 -4.99
N THR A 12 8.41 -1.54 -3.66
CA THR A 12 7.20 -1.58 -2.84
C THR A 12 6.93 -0.22 -2.23
N VAL A 13 5.72 0.29 -2.40
CA VAL A 13 5.25 1.56 -1.83
C VAL A 13 4.08 1.28 -0.91
N VAL A 14 4.14 1.84 0.30
CA VAL A 14 3.05 1.75 1.28
C VAL A 14 2.37 3.10 1.41
N ILE A 15 1.05 3.11 1.33
CA ILE A 15 0.19 4.26 1.53
C ILE A 15 -0.73 3.91 2.69
N ASN A 16 -0.56 4.63 3.80
CA ASN A 16 -1.49 4.51 4.93
C ASN A 16 -2.76 5.28 4.60
N ASP A 17 -3.87 4.75 5.08
CA ASP A 17 -5.16 5.42 5.02
C ASP A 17 -5.18 6.68 5.90
N LEU A 18 -6.14 7.54 5.62
CA LEU A 18 -6.42 8.73 6.41
C LEU A 18 -6.90 8.33 7.80
N ILE A 19 -6.84 9.26 8.75
CA ILE A 19 -7.36 9.04 10.11
C ILE A 19 -8.87 8.76 10.14
N THR A 20 -9.57 9.06 9.03
CA THR A 20 -10.98 8.73 8.79
C THR A 20 -11.22 7.29 8.37
N GLY A 21 -10.15 6.50 8.13
CA GLY A 21 -10.22 5.13 7.62
C GLY A 21 -10.43 5.03 6.10
N GLU A 22 -10.42 6.16 5.40
CA GLU A 22 -10.49 6.20 3.94
C GLU A 22 -9.09 6.19 3.33
N ILE A 23 -8.94 5.60 2.16
CA ILE A 23 -7.68 5.66 1.41
C ILE A 23 -7.30 7.11 1.07
N ASP A 24 -6.02 7.46 1.26
CA ASP A 24 -5.45 8.74 0.81
C ASP A 24 -5.32 8.74 -0.72
N SER A 25 -6.43 9.03 -1.39
CA SER A 25 -6.57 8.98 -2.85
C SER A 25 -5.66 9.96 -3.58
N GLU A 26 -5.42 11.14 -3.00
CA GLU A 26 -4.51 12.14 -3.56
C GLU A 26 -3.06 11.62 -3.54
N LYS A 27 -2.63 11.05 -2.43
CA LYS A 27 -1.29 10.46 -2.30
C LYS A 27 -1.12 9.23 -3.17
N LEU A 28 -2.16 8.40 -3.30
CA LEU A 28 -2.20 7.27 -4.22
C LEU A 28 -1.96 7.73 -5.67
N GLN A 29 -2.75 8.69 -6.14
CA GLN A 29 -2.65 9.22 -7.50
C GLN A 29 -1.26 9.80 -7.77
N LYS A 30 -0.75 10.65 -6.85
CA LYS A 30 0.60 11.25 -6.96
C LYS A 30 1.69 10.19 -7.04
N LYS A 31 1.59 9.10 -6.29
CA LYS A 31 2.56 8.00 -6.34
C LYS A 31 2.48 7.24 -7.67
N LEU A 32 1.28 6.90 -8.14
CA LEU A 32 1.11 6.22 -9.43
C LEU A 32 1.73 7.03 -10.58
N GLU A 33 1.42 8.33 -10.65
CA GLU A 33 1.96 9.24 -11.67
C GLU A 33 3.48 9.36 -11.57
N SER A 34 4.02 9.55 -10.37
CA SER A 34 5.47 9.66 -10.17
C SER A 34 6.22 8.40 -10.61
N TYR A 35 5.72 7.21 -10.30
CA TYR A 35 6.35 5.96 -10.73
C TYR A 35 6.23 5.75 -12.25
N ALA A 36 5.05 6.04 -12.83
CA ALA A 36 4.84 5.97 -14.27
C ALA A 36 5.80 6.89 -15.04
N LEU A 37 5.99 8.13 -14.58
CA LEU A 37 6.95 9.08 -15.16
C LEU A 37 8.40 8.57 -15.12
N ASN A 38 8.73 7.73 -14.14
CA ASN A 38 10.07 7.13 -13.97
C ASN A 38 10.23 5.76 -14.65
N GLY A 39 9.28 5.40 -15.54
CA GLY A 39 9.30 4.18 -16.33
C GLY A 39 8.90 2.91 -15.56
N TRP A 40 8.32 3.06 -14.38
CA TRP A 40 7.80 1.94 -13.59
C TRP A 40 6.33 1.67 -13.96
N ARG A 41 5.92 0.41 -13.85
CA ARG A 41 4.53 -0.04 -14.04
C ARG A 41 4.02 -0.64 -12.76
N LEU A 42 2.75 -0.39 -12.43
CA LEU A 42 2.11 -1.06 -11.31
C LEU A 42 1.94 -2.54 -11.66
N HIS A 43 2.53 -3.43 -10.86
CA HIS A 43 2.45 -4.88 -11.03
C HIS A 43 1.37 -5.49 -10.12
N SER A 44 1.27 -5.04 -8.86
CA SER A 44 0.28 -5.56 -7.92
C SER A 44 -0.13 -4.52 -6.90
N VAL A 45 -1.34 -4.67 -6.37
CA VAL A 45 -1.88 -3.89 -5.25
C VAL A 45 -2.63 -4.81 -4.30
N PHE A 46 -2.43 -4.61 -3.00
CA PHE A 46 -3.20 -5.27 -1.95
C PHE A 46 -3.27 -4.39 -0.71
N THR A 47 -4.27 -4.63 0.12
CA THR A 47 -4.44 -3.93 1.40
C THR A 47 -4.00 -4.84 2.55
N ASN A 48 -3.43 -4.23 3.57
CA ASN A 48 -3.09 -4.88 4.83
C ASN A 48 -3.65 -4.06 5.99
N GLU A 49 -4.55 -4.66 6.76
CA GLU A 49 -5.10 -4.09 7.98
C GLU A 49 -4.10 -4.31 9.11
N VAL A 50 -3.40 -3.26 9.55
CA VAL A 50 -2.50 -3.36 10.70
C VAL A 50 -3.29 -3.16 11.99
N GLY A 51 -4.09 -4.16 12.33
CA GLY A 51 -4.77 -4.26 13.62
C GLY A 51 -3.84 -4.81 14.69
N ARG A 52 -3.45 -4.00 15.69
CA ARG A 52 -3.00 -4.58 16.97
C ARG A 52 -4.21 -5.31 17.55
N ASN A 53 -4.16 -6.65 17.60
CA ASN A 53 -5.02 -7.43 18.49
C ASN A 53 -4.66 -7.04 19.94
N SER A 54 -5.23 -5.97 20.48
CA SER A 54 -5.30 -5.78 21.93
C SER A 54 -6.50 -6.57 22.42
N GLY A 55 -6.25 -7.82 22.86
CA GLY A 55 -7.14 -8.47 23.80
C GLY A 55 -7.30 -7.56 25.01
N GLY A 56 -8.52 -7.12 25.31
CA GLY A 56 -8.74 -6.08 26.31
C GLY A 56 -10.21 -5.77 26.51
N SER A 57 -10.89 -6.66 27.22
CA SER A 57 -12.07 -6.48 28.06
C SER A 57 -12.99 -5.27 27.77
N PHE A 58 -14.18 -5.61 27.26
CA PHE A 58 -15.34 -4.73 27.13
C PHE A 58 -15.92 -4.42 28.53
N THR A 59 -15.59 -3.25 29.10
CA THR A 59 -16.30 -2.72 30.28
C THR A 59 -16.56 -1.22 30.17
N SER A 60 -17.85 -0.89 30.06
CA SER A 60 -18.54 0.31 30.55
C SER A 60 -18.10 1.71 30.06
N PHE A 61 -18.99 2.33 29.26
CA PHE A 61 -19.46 3.72 29.36
C PHE A 61 -18.39 4.85 29.46
N GLN A 62 -18.29 5.68 28.40
CA GLN A 62 -17.48 6.92 28.26
C GLN A 62 -16.07 6.81 27.67
N GLY A 63 -15.95 6.23 26.48
CA GLY A 63 -14.82 6.52 25.61
C GLY A 63 -15.21 6.22 24.18
N VAL A 64 -15.19 7.22 23.31
CA VAL A 64 -15.18 7.01 21.86
C VAL A 64 -13.92 6.19 21.58
N SER A 65 -14.10 4.87 21.57
CA SER A 65 -13.06 3.89 21.30
C SER A 65 -12.99 3.79 19.79
N ILE A 66 -12.38 4.80 19.15
CA ILE A 66 -11.92 4.68 17.77
C ILE A 66 -10.78 3.66 17.78
N ASN A 67 -11.15 2.38 17.73
CA ASN A 67 -10.24 1.32 17.31
C ASN A 67 -9.94 1.57 15.84
N ALA A 68 -9.04 2.52 15.57
CA ALA A 68 -8.61 2.85 14.23
C ALA A 68 -7.67 1.73 13.77
N ALA A 69 -8.24 0.74 13.08
CA ALA A 69 -7.48 -0.10 12.19
C ALA A 69 -6.80 0.83 11.17
N ILE A 70 -5.46 0.89 11.19
CA ILE A 70 -4.73 1.61 10.14
C ILE A 70 -4.63 0.62 8.97
N ASP A 71 -5.52 0.81 8.01
CA ASP A 71 -5.45 0.11 6.74
C ASP A 71 -4.31 0.69 5.91
N GLN A 72 -3.51 -0.21 5.33
CA GLN A 72 -2.37 0.12 4.50
C GLN A 72 -2.62 -0.40 3.10
N THR A 73 -2.59 0.49 2.11
CA THR A 73 -2.53 0.11 0.70
C THR A 73 -1.08 -0.09 0.28
N ILE A 74 -0.75 -1.31 -0.15
CA ILE A 74 0.60 -1.70 -0.59
C ILE A 74 0.59 -1.84 -2.11
N LEU A 75 1.49 -1.12 -2.77
CA LEU A 75 1.69 -1.11 -4.22
C LEU A 75 3.03 -1.75 -4.53
N ILE A 76 3.06 -2.68 -5.48
CA ILE A 76 4.29 -3.24 -6.05
C ILE A 76 4.42 -2.71 -7.47
N PHE A 77 5.51 -1.99 -7.72
CA PHE A 77 5.89 -1.52 -9.04
C PHE A 77 7.00 -2.40 -9.61
N GLU A 78 7.01 -2.54 -10.93
CA GLU A 78 8.07 -3.22 -11.67
C GLU A 78 8.62 -2.34 -12.80
N ARG A 79 9.91 -2.51 -13.11
CA ARG A 79 10.57 -1.87 -14.24
C ARG A 79 11.58 -2.79 -14.87
N ARG A 80 11.53 -2.93 -16.20
CA ARG A 80 12.49 -3.73 -16.96
C ARG A 80 13.88 -3.08 -16.93
N ILE A 81 14.92 -3.85 -16.61
CA ILE A 81 16.33 -3.40 -16.54
C ILE A 81 17.09 -3.75 -17.83
N LYS A 82 16.74 -4.87 -18.46
CA LYS A 82 17.47 -5.40 -19.63
C LYS A 82 16.50 -5.67 -20.77
N VAL A 83 16.78 -5.05 -21.92
CA VAL A 83 16.01 -5.19 -23.17
C VAL A 83 16.50 -6.40 -23.96
#